data_AF-A0A7C7D0F3-F1
#
_entry.id   AF-A0A7C7D0F3-F1
#
_cell.length_a   1.000
_cell.length_b   1.000
_cell.length_c   1.000
_cell.angle_alpha   90.00
_cell.angle_beta   90.00
_cell.angle_gamma   90.00
#
_symmetry.space_group_name_H-M   'P 1'
#
loop_
_entity.id
_entity.type
_entity.pdbx_description
1 polymer ?
#
loop_
_entity_poly.entity_id
_entity_poly.type
_entity_poly.pdbx_seq_one_letter_code
_entity_poly.pdbx_strand_id
1 'polypeptide(L)'
;EMHVKIAENFGYKISVHSGSDKFAVFPIIGKATGGEYHLKTAGTNWLEAVRVIADKNPSLYRRMHKFAIENLNEAKKYYHISGDPDNIPDIDQLEDEDLPSLMDKDDSRQVMHITYGLILMEKNADGAFAFRDEIYSTLHKYEDDYCFALEKHIGKHLKGLGLLKSSNILENR
;
A
#
# COMPACT_ATOMS: atom_id res chain seq x y z
N GLU A 1 -7.24 -12.82 -22.49
CA GLU A 1 -7.46 -12.73 -23.95
C GLU A 1 -8.92 -12.59 -24.34
N MET A 2 -9.83 -13.49 -23.95
CA MET A 2 -11.26 -13.35 -24.33
C MET A 2 -11.90 -12.03 -23.85
N HIS A 3 -11.66 -11.63 -22.60
CA HIS A 3 -12.13 -10.33 -22.08
C HIS A 3 -11.63 -9.14 -22.91
N VAL A 4 -10.44 -9.23 -23.51
CA VAL A 4 -9.88 -8.15 -24.35
C VAL A 4 -10.63 -8.09 -25.66
N LYS A 5 -10.85 -9.23 -26.33
CA LYS A 5 -11.62 -9.29 -27.58
C LYS A 5 -13.03 -8.73 -27.44
N ILE A 6 -13.69 -8.98 -26.30
CA ILE A 6 -15.01 -8.40 -26.01
C ILE A 6 -14.90 -6.88 -25.88
N ALA A 7 -13.90 -6.39 -25.12
CA ALA A 7 -13.67 -4.97 -24.92
C ALA A 7 -13.36 -4.23 -26.22
N GLU A 8 -12.50 -4.79 -27.07
CA GLU A 8 -12.17 -4.30 -28.41
C GLU A 8 -13.41 -4.26 -29.31
N ASN A 9 -14.21 -5.33 -29.33
CA ASN A 9 -15.44 -5.40 -30.13
C ASN A 9 -16.45 -4.30 -29.79
N PHE A 10 -16.52 -3.89 -28.53
CA PHE A 10 -17.46 -2.87 -28.05
C PHE A 10 -16.83 -1.49 -27.80
N GLY A 11 -15.52 -1.32 -28.05
CA GLY A 11 -14.83 -0.03 -27.94
C GLY A 11 -14.59 0.48 -26.51
N TYR A 12 -14.53 -0.40 -25.51
CA TYR A 12 -14.19 -0.02 -24.12
C TYR A 12 -12.86 -0.62 -23.66
N LYS A 13 -12.32 -0.12 -22.54
CA LYS A 13 -11.08 -0.62 -21.93
C LYS A 13 -11.36 -1.57 -20.78
N ILE A 14 -10.46 -2.53 -20.57
CA ILE A 14 -10.46 -3.34 -19.34
C ILE A 14 -10.04 -2.47 -18.15
N SER A 15 -10.86 -2.47 -17.10
CA SER A 15 -10.57 -1.83 -15.82
C SER A 15 -10.19 -2.89 -14.79
N VAL A 16 -8.95 -2.83 -14.28
CA VAL A 16 -8.43 -3.74 -13.26
C VAL A 16 -8.57 -3.09 -11.89
N HIS A 17 -9.52 -3.61 -11.11
CA HIS A 17 -9.79 -3.20 -9.73
C HIS A 17 -8.93 -4.01 -8.76
N SER A 18 -8.68 -3.46 -7.55
CA SER A 18 -7.73 -4.02 -6.58
C SER A 18 -6.38 -4.35 -7.22
N GLY A 19 -5.99 -3.51 -8.19
CA GLY A 19 -4.96 -3.79 -9.16
C GLY A 19 -3.55 -3.59 -8.63
N SER A 20 -3.41 -2.96 -7.46
CA SER A 20 -2.10 -2.81 -6.83
C SER A 20 -1.53 -4.14 -6.35
N ASP A 21 -0.20 -4.25 -6.38
CA ASP A 21 0.61 -5.39 -5.94
C ASP A 21 0.36 -6.70 -6.69
N LYS A 22 -0.43 -6.68 -7.77
CA LYS A 22 -0.69 -7.83 -8.64
C LYS A 22 0.44 -8.05 -9.65
N PHE A 23 1.70 -8.00 -9.18
CA PHE A 23 2.90 -8.01 -10.03
C PHE A 23 2.98 -9.23 -10.96
N ALA A 24 2.47 -10.39 -10.53
CA ALA A 24 2.44 -11.60 -11.33
C ALA A 24 1.59 -11.49 -12.62
N VAL A 25 0.53 -10.67 -12.60
CA VAL A 25 -0.39 -10.53 -13.74
C VAL A 25 -0.14 -9.28 -14.57
N PHE A 26 0.67 -8.32 -14.10
CA PHE A 26 0.95 -7.10 -14.87
C PHE A 26 1.54 -7.35 -16.27
N PRO A 27 2.52 -8.26 -16.46
CA PRO A 27 3.04 -8.54 -17.79
C PRO A 27 1.97 -9.12 -18.73
N ILE A 28 1.06 -9.94 -18.17
CA ILE A 28 -0.06 -10.54 -18.91
C ILE A 28 -1.05 -9.45 -19.31
N ILE A 29 -1.43 -8.56 -18.37
CA ILE A 29 -2.33 -7.44 -18.62
C ILE A 29 -1.76 -6.55 -19.72
N GLY A 30 -0.55 -6.02 -19.52
CA GLY A 30 0.08 -5.08 -20.45
C GLY A 30 0.20 -5.65 -21.87
N LYS A 31 0.62 -6.92 -21.99
CA LYS A 31 0.69 -7.61 -23.28
C LYS A 31 -0.68 -7.86 -23.90
N ALA A 32 -1.61 -8.42 -23.14
CA ALA A 32 -2.90 -8.87 -23.67
C ALA A 32 -3.77 -7.69 -24.13
N THR A 33 -3.64 -6.52 -23.51
CA THR A 33 -4.42 -5.32 -23.86
C THR A 33 -3.65 -4.36 -24.78
N GLY A 34 -2.42 -4.68 -25.17
CA GLY A 34 -1.58 -3.76 -25.97
C GLY A 34 -1.36 -2.38 -25.33
N GLY A 35 -1.36 -2.29 -23.98
CA GLY A 35 -1.28 -1.00 -23.28
C GLY A 35 -2.62 -0.29 -23.01
N GLU A 36 -3.74 -0.78 -23.55
CA GLU A 36 -5.06 -0.14 -23.41
C GLU A 36 -5.87 -0.69 -22.23
N TYR A 37 -5.60 -0.17 -21.02
CA TYR A 37 -6.32 -0.54 -19.81
C TYR A 37 -6.52 0.66 -18.88
N HIS A 38 -7.22 0.40 -17.79
CA HIS A 38 -7.27 1.28 -16.63
C HIS A 38 -6.90 0.46 -15.39
N LEU A 39 -5.84 0.85 -14.68
CA LEU A 39 -5.45 0.23 -13.42
C LEU A 39 -5.84 1.16 -12.27
N LYS A 40 -6.55 0.64 -11.27
CA LYS A 40 -6.85 1.38 -10.04
C LYS A 40 -5.93 0.95 -8.90
N THR A 41 -5.20 1.91 -8.34
CA THR A 41 -4.50 1.81 -7.06
C THR A 41 -5.15 2.75 -6.06
N ALA A 42 -5.07 2.43 -4.77
CA ALA A 42 -5.56 3.31 -3.70
C ALA A 42 -4.79 2.99 -2.41
N GLY A 43 -5.11 1.86 -1.78
CA GLY A 43 -4.57 1.53 -0.45
C GLY A 43 -3.07 1.23 -0.42
N THR A 44 -2.41 0.89 -1.54
CA THR A 44 -0.94 0.77 -1.52
C THR A 44 -0.24 2.10 -1.25
N ASN A 45 -0.84 3.22 -1.68
CA ASN A 45 -0.26 4.54 -1.41
C ASN A 45 -0.25 4.81 0.10
N TRP A 46 -1.33 4.42 0.78
CA TRP A 46 -1.40 4.41 2.25
C TRP A 46 -0.32 3.49 2.87
N LEU A 47 -0.11 2.30 2.33
CA LEU A 47 0.94 1.40 2.84
C LEU A 47 2.35 1.96 2.69
N GLU A 48 2.64 2.71 1.62
CA GLU A 48 3.93 3.39 1.49
C GLU A 48 4.05 4.58 2.45
N ALA A 49 2.95 5.26 2.80
CA ALA A 49 2.94 6.26 3.88
C ALA A 49 3.24 5.60 5.25
N VAL A 50 2.60 4.45 5.53
CA VAL A 50 2.86 3.64 6.73
C VAL A 50 4.32 3.18 6.78
N ARG A 51 4.92 2.81 5.64
CA ARG A 51 6.34 2.45 5.55
C ARG A 51 7.25 3.60 5.96
N VAL A 52 6.98 4.81 5.48
CA VAL A 52 7.74 6.01 5.87
C VAL A 52 7.58 6.29 7.37
N ILE A 53 6.38 6.13 7.92
CA ILE A 53 6.15 6.29 9.36
C ILE A 53 6.93 5.23 10.16
N ALA A 54 6.98 3.98 9.69
CA ALA A 54 7.77 2.93 10.33
C ALA A 54 9.26 3.29 10.40
N ASP A 55 9.80 3.91 9.36
CA ASP A 55 11.21 4.32 9.27
C ASP A 55 11.51 5.60 10.08
N LYS A 56 10.62 6.59 10.03
CA LYS A 56 10.88 7.94 10.54
C LYS A 56 10.27 8.24 11.91
N ASN A 57 9.22 7.53 12.28
CA ASN A 57 8.52 7.67 13.57
C ASN A 57 8.08 6.28 14.08
N PRO A 58 9.05 5.43 14.47
CA PRO A 58 8.79 4.04 14.86
C PRO A 58 7.83 3.93 16.05
N SER A 59 7.87 4.88 16.99
CA SER A 59 6.92 4.96 18.11
C SER A 59 5.46 5.12 17.63
N LEU A 60 5.21 6.02 16.67
CA LEU A 60 3.89 6.16 16.05
C LEU A 60 3.48 4.89 15.31
N TYR A 61 4.39 4.29 14.53
CA TYR A 61 4.12 3.03 13.83
C TYR A 61 3.70 1.92 14.80
N ARG A 62 4.43 1.72 15.90
CA ARG A 62 4.13 0.69 16.91
C ARG A 62 2.73 0.88 17.49
N ARG A 63 2.34 2.11 17.82
CA ARG A 63 0.98 2.39 18.33
C ARG A 63 -0.09 2.13 17.26
N MET A 64 0.12 2.59 16.03
CA MET A 64 -0.79 2.34 14.91
C MET A 64 -0.97 0.84 14.64
N HIS A 65 0.13 0.08 14.64
CA HIS A 65 0.13 -1.34 14.34
C HIS A 65 -0.60 -2.14 15.42
N LYS A 66 -0.32 -1.88 16.71
CA LYS A 66 -1.06 -2.51 17.81
C LYS A 66 -2.56 -2.22 17.73
N PHE A 67 -2.90 -0.95 17.52
CA PHE A 67 -4.29 -0.55 17.34
C PHE A 67 -4.95 -1.28 16.15
N ALA A 68 -4.22 -1.45 15.04
CA ALA A 68 -4.71 -2.20 13.88
C ALA A 68 -4.98 -3.68 14.18
N ILE A 69 -4.10 -4.35 14.94
CA ILE A 69 -4.31 -5.74 15.36
C ILE A 69 -5.52 -5.84 16.29
N GLU A 70 -5.59 -4.99 17.31
CA GLU A 70 -6.69 -4.97 18.30
C GLU A 70 -8.06 -4.73 17.65
N ASN A 71 -8.10 -3.91 16.59
CA ASN A 71 -9.33 -3.52 15.90
C ASN A 71 -9.54 -4.25 14.57
N LEU A 72 -8.77 -5.30 14.28
CA LEU A 72 -8.81 -6.00 13.00
C LEU A 72 -10.19 -6.62 12.71
N ASN A 73 -10.85 -7.13 13.75
CA ASN A 73 -12.17 -7.74 13.62
C ASN A 73 -13.25 -6.74 13.17
N GLU A 74 -13.13 -5.47 13.55
CA GLU A 74 -14.02 -4.42 13.07
C GLU A 74 -13.77 -4.13 11.58
N ALA A 75 -12.51 -4.00 11.18
CA ALA A 75 -12.14 -3.77 9.78
C ALA A 75 -12.57 -4.92 8.85
N LYS A 76 -12.51 -6.17 9.32
CA LYS A 76 -12.97 -7.37 8.59
C LYS A 76 -14.46 -7.35 8.23
N LYS A 77 -15.28 -6.49 8.86
CA LYS A 77 -16.70 -6.31 8.47
C LYS A 77 -16.86 -5.64 7.10
N TYR A 78 -15.88 -4.84 6.70
CA TYR A 78 -15.92 -4.05 5.46
C TYR A 78 -15.05 -4.64 4.34
N TYR A 79 -14.02 -5.42 4.71
CA TYR A 79 -13.06 -6.01 3.77
C TYR A 79 -12.84 -7.49 4.05
N HIS A 80 -12.78 -8.28 2.99
CA HIS A 80 -12.30 -9.66 3.07
C HIS A 80 -10.77 -9.70 2.91
N ILE A 81 -10.08 -10.30 3.87
CA ILE A 81 -8.62 -10.51 3.84
C ILE A 81 -8.30 -11.98 4.11
N SER A 82 -7.19 -12.46 3.56
CA SER A 82 -6.64 -13.80 3.81
C SER A 82 -5.56 -13.81 4.88
N GLY A 83 -5.07 -12.62 5.27
CA GLY A 83 -3.95 -12.47 6.16
C GLY A 83 -4.25 -12.90 7.58
N ASP A 84 -3.26 -13.53 8.19
CA ASP A 84 -3.34 -14.05 9.56
C ASP A 84 -2.51 -13.16 10.50
N PRO A 85 -3.14 -12.43 11.44
CA PRO A 85 -2.39 -11.61 12.39
C PRO A 85 -1.43 -12.42 13.26
N ASP A 86 -1.65 -13.73 13.45
CA ASP A 86 -0.79 -14.58 14.27
C ASP A 86 0.58 -14.85 13.61
N ASN A 87 0.71 -14.60 12.30
CA ASN A 87 2.00 -14.67 11.57
C ASN A 87 2.85 -13.41 11.72
N ILE A 88 2.30 -12.33 12.29
CA ILE A 88 3.01 -11.07 12.47
C ILE A 88 3.91 -11.20 13.71
N PRO A 89 5.22 -10.93 13.61
CA PRO A 89 6.09 -10.98 14.78
C PRO A 89 5.64 -9.96 15.84
N ASP A 90 5.97 -10.22 17.10
CA ASP A 90 5.77 -9.23 18.15
C ASP A 90 6.61 -7.99 17.83
N ILE A 91 5.92 -6.93 17.43
CA ILE A 91 6.58 -5.73 16.95
C ILE A 91 7.42 -5.11 18.05
N ASP A 92 7.05 -5.23 19.34
CA ASP A 92 7.81 -4.67 20.47
C ASP A 92 9.20 -5.30 20.64
N GLN A 93 9.42 -6.48 20.06
CA GLN A 93 10.72 -7.17 20.09
C GLN A 93 11.57 -6.91 18.85
N LEU A 94 11.04 -6.22 17.85
CA LEU A 94 11.81 -5.80 16.68
C LEU A 94 12.59 -4.53 16.99
N GLU A 95 13.79 -4.42 16.43
CA GLU A 95 14.52 -3.15 16.38
C GLU A 95 13.76 -2.15 15.50
N ASP A 96 13.92 -0.85 15.77
CA ASP A 96 13.20 0.19 15.03
C ASP A 96 13.55 0.16 13.53
N GLU A 97 14.79 -0.18 13.16
CA GLU A 97 15.21 -0.26 11.76
C GLU A 97 14.56 -1.43 10.98
N ASP A 98 14.04 -2.44 11.69
CA ASP A 98 13.40 -3.61 11.07
C ASP A 98 11.90 -3.41 10.82
N LEU A 99 11.26 -2.42 11.45
CA LEU A 99 9.81 -2.15 11.32
C LEU A 99 9.35 -1.91 9.87
N PRO A 100 10.09 -1.16 9.01
CA PRO A 100 9.67 -0.93 7.63
C PRO A 100 9.53 -2.22 6.80
N SER A 101 10.24 -3.29 7.17
CA SER A 101 10.20 -4.58 6.48
C SER A 101 8.85 -5.29 6.60
N LEU A 102 8.04 -4.94 7.62
CA LEU A 102 6.68 -5.45 7.77
C LEU A 102 5.79 -5.01 6.61
N MET A 103 6.08 -3.87 5.97
CA MET A 103 5.35 -3.43 4.77
C MET A 103 5.73 -4.22 3.52
N ASP A 104 6.58 -5.25 3.63
CA ASP A 104 6.86 -6.24 2.58
C ASP A 104 6.24 -7.62 2.87
N LYS A 105 5.55 -7.78 4.01
CA LYS A 105 4.89 -9.03 4.43
C LYS A 105 3.39 -8.94 4.16
N ASP A 106 2.83 -9.98 3.53
CA ASP A 106 1.42 -9.98 3.12
C ASP A 106 0.46 -9.77 4.31
N ASP A 107 0.69 -10.47 5.43
CA ASP A 107 -0.17 -10.39 6.62
C ASP A 107 -0.17 -8.98 7.22
N SER A 108 1.01 -8.42 7.50
CA SER A 108 1.14 -7.05 8.03
C SER A 108 0.60 -6.00 7.06
N ARG A 109 0.85 -6.14 5.75
CA ARG A 109 0.30 -5.24 4.74
C ARG A 109 -1.23 -5.27 4.74
N GLN A 110 -1.84 -6.45 4.79
CA GLN A 110 -3.29 -6.56 4.78
C GLN A 110 -3.93 -5.97 6.06
N VAL A 111 -3.35 -6.22 7.23
CA VAL A 111 -3.80 -5.63 8.51
C VAL A 111 -3.77 -4.10 8.44
N MET A 112 -2.64 -3.51 8.03
CA MET A 112 -2.53 -2.05 7.92
C MET A 112 -3.39 -1.47 6.81
N HIS A 113 -3.61 -2.22 5.72
CA HIS A 113 -4.38 -1.77 4.58
C HIS A 113 -5.86 -1.57 4.91
N ILE A 114 -6.46 -2.51 5.66
CA ILE A 114 -7.92 -2.45 5.91
C ILE A 114 -8.30 -1.64 7.14
N THR A 115 -7.34 -1.34 8.02
CA THR A 115 -7.57 -0.59 9.26
C THR A 115 -7.34 0.92 9.11
N TYR A 116 -6.97 1.41 7.92
CA TYR A 116 -6.69 2.82 7.65
C TYR A 116 -7.79 3.78 8.16
N GLY A 117 -9.06 3.43 7.92
CA GLY A 117 -10.20 4.25 8.35
C GLY A 117 -10.35 4.30 9.86
N LEU A 118 -10.11 3.18 10.55
CA LEU A 118 -10.14 3.13 12.01
C LEU A 118 -9.02 3.97 12.60
N ILE A 119 -7.79 3.81 12.09
CA ILE A 119 -6.62 4.59 12.53
C ILE A 119 -6.84 6.09 12.35
N LEU A 120 -7.33 6.52 11.18
CA LEU A 120 -7.50 7.95 10.88
C LEU A 120 -8.67 8.59 11.64
N MET A 121 -9.62 7.79 12.12
CA MET A 121 -10.83 8.28 12.79
C MET A 121 -10.82 8.06 14.30
N GLU A 122 -9.85 7.31 14.83
CA GLU A 122 -9.71 7.07 16.26
C GLU A 122 -9.50 8.38 17.02
N LYS A 123 -10.18 8.52 18.16
CA LYS A 123 -10.16 9.73 18.98
C LYS A 123 -9.89 9.40 20.44
N ASN A 124 -9.08 10.23 21.06
CA ASN A 124 -8.87 10.21 22.50
C ASN A 124 -10.15 10.66 23.24
N ALA A 125 -10.17 10.47 24.56
CA ALA A 125 -11.30 10.86 25.41
C ALA A 125 -11.64 12.38 25.35
N ASP A 126 -10.66 13.22 25.00
CA ASP A 126 -10.82 14.65 24.81
C ASP A 126 -11.38 15.04 23.42
N GLY A 127 -11.60 14.05 22.54
CA GLY A 127 -12.14 14.23 21.18
C GLY A 127 -11.10 14.58 20.11
N ALA A 128 -9.82 14.74 20.48
CA ALA A 128 -8.72 14.89 19.52
C ALA A 128 -8.43 13.56 18.81
N PHE A 129 -7.94 13.61 17.57
CA PHE A 129 -7.58 12.39 16.85
C PHE A 129 -6.33 11.73 17.47
N ALA A 130 -6.40 10.43 17.72
CA ALA A 130 -5.33 9.71 18.41
C ALA A 130 -4.05 9.56 17.56
N PHE A 131 -4.21 9.45 16.23
CA PHE A 131 -3.11 9.23 15.30
C PHE A 131 -3.04 10.26 14.18
N ARG A 132 -4.20 10.74 13.70
CA ARG A 132 -4.32 11.48 12.44
C ARG A 132 -3.35 12.66 12.35
N ASP A 133 -3.35 13.53 13.35
CA ASP A 133 -2.56 14.76 13.29
C ASP A 133 -1.06 14.47 13.33
N GLU A 134 -0.64 13.44 14.06
CA GLU A 134 0.75 12.99 14.11
C GLU A 134 1.19 12.26 12.83
N ILE A 135 0.28 11.51 12.20
CA ILE A 135 0.50 10.90 10.87
C ILE A 135 0.78 12.01 9.86
N TYR A 136 -0.10 13.02 9.77
CA TYR A 136 0.07 14.11 8.82
C TYR A 136 1.32 14.93 9.12
N SER A 137 1.59 15.27 10.38
CA SER A 137 2.79 16.04 10.73
C SER A 137 4.09 15.28 10.42
N THR A 138 4.11 13.95 10.65
CA THR A 138 5.23 13.08 10.27
C THR A 138 5.41 13.07 8.75
N LEU A 139 4.34 12.82 7.98
CA LEU A 139 4.44 12.76 6.52
C LEU A 139 4.79 14.11 5.88
N HIS A 140 4.33 15.23 6.45
CA HIS A 140 4.74 16.57 5.99
C HIS A 140 6.21 16.85 6.29
N LYS A 141 6.72 16.39 7.44
CA LYS A 141 8.14 16.55 7.78
C LYS A 141 9.05 15.71 6.88
N TYR A 142 8.58 14.54 6.44
CA TYR A 142 9.32 13.58 5.60
C TYR A 142 8.67 13.43 4.22
N GLU A 143 8.23 14.54 3.63
CA GLU A 143 7.50 14.56 2.36
C GLU A 143 8.34 13.97 1.20
N ASP A 144 9.63 14.31 1.15
CA ASP A 144 10.55 13.78 0.13
C ASP A 144 10.70 12.26 0.22
N ASP A 145 10.78 11.70 1.44
CA ASP A 145 10.84 10.25 1.65
C ASP A 145 9.54 9.57 1.15
N TYR A 146 8.39 10.20 1.39
CA TYR A 146 7.10 9.67 0.92
C TYR A 146 6.96 9.76 -0.61
N CYS A 147 7.35 10.88 -1.21
CA CYS A 147 7.42 11.02 -2.66
C CYS A 147 8.32 9.96 -3.28
N PHE A 148 9.51 9.74 -2.72
CA PHE A 148 10.43 8.70 -3.18
C PHE A 148 9.84 7.29 -3.05
N ALA A 149 9.17 6.99 -1.93
CA ALA A 149 8.50 5.70 -1.74
C ALA A 149 7.41 5.46 -2.80
N LEU A 150 6.60 6.48 -3.10
CA LEU A 150 5.58 6.43 -4.16
C LEU A 150 6.20 6.24 -5.54
N GLU A 151 7.23 7.01 -5.90
CA GLU A 151 7.91 6.89 -7.19
C GLU A 151 8.47 5.48 -7.40
N LYS A 152 9.15 4.94 -6.38
CA LYS A 152 9.69 3.57 -6.42
C LYS A 152 8.57 2.53 -6.56
N HIS A 153 7.54 2.62 -5.73
CA HIS A 153 6.49 1.61 -5.65
C HIS A 153 5.57 1.64 -6.88
N ILE A 154 5.08 2.81 -7.28
CA ILE A 154 4.25 3.00 -8.48
C ILE A 154 5.09 2.81 -9.75
N GLY A 155 6.36 3.23 -9.76
CA GLY A 155 7.29 2.94 -10.86
C GLY A 155 7.42 1.44 -11.12
N LYS A 156 7.49 0.60 -10.08
CA LYS A 156 7.46 -0.87 -10.21
C LYS A 156 6.17 -1.37 -10.87
N HIS A 157 5.02 -0.77 -10.57
CA HIS A 157 3.75 -1.09 -11.22
C HIS A 157 3.79 -0.76 -12.71
N LEU A 158 4.18 0.47 -13.06
CA LEU A 158 4.28 0.94 -14.45
C LEU A 158 5.27 0.10 -15.27
N LYS A 159 6.39 -0.30 -14.66
CA LYS A 159 7.37 -1.21 -15.28
C LYS A 159 6.80 -2.61 -15.50
N GLY A 160 6.16 -3.20 -14.48
CA GLY A 160 5.54 -4.53 -14.61
C GLY A 160 4.43 -4.58 -15.67
N LEU A 161 3.76 -3.44 -15.86
CA LEU A 161 2.73 -3.22 -16.86
C LEU A 161 3.26 -2.93 -18.28
N GLY A 162 4.58 -2.82 -18.45
CA GLY A 162 5.22 -2.58 -19.74
C GLY A 162 5.15 -1.13 -20.24
N LEU A 163 4.80 -0.16 -19.38
CA LEU A 163 4.73 1.27 -19.75
C LEU A 163 6.08 1.97 -19.67
N LEU A 164 6.98 1.50 -18.80
CA LEU A 164 8.35 1.99 -18.71
C LEU A 164 9.27 0.99 -19.41
N LYS A 165 9.96 1.44 -20.47
CA LYS A 165 11.03 0.63 -21.08
C LYS A 165 12.15 0.43 -20.06
N SER A 166 12.73 -0.77 -20.03
CA SER A 166 14.00 -1.00 -19.33
C SER A 166 15.09 -0.16 -20.01
N SER A 167 15.36 1.04 -19.51
CA SER A 167 16.47 1.88 -19.97
C SER A 167 17.02 2.69 -18.81
N ASN A 168 18.32 2.51 -18.57
CA ASN A 168 19.28 3.24 -17.73
C ASN A 168 18.81 4.57 -17.11
N ILE A 169 18.20 4.54 -15.93
CA ILE A 169 18.06 5.73 -15.07
C ILE A 169 18.55 5.35 -13.67
N LEU A 170 19.85 5.04 -13.57
CA LEU A 170 20.64 5.09 -12.34
C LEU A 170 22.13 5.31 -12.71
N GLU A 171 22.39 6.20 -13.67
CA GLU A 171 23.68 6.89 -13.77
C GLU A 171 23.33 8.37 -13.93
N ASN A 172 23.88 9.20 -13.03
CA ASN A 172 23.56 10.62 -12.82
C ASN A 172 22.31 10.92 -11.98
N ARG A 173 22.34 10.55 -10.70
CA ARG A 173 22.23 11.52 -9.60
C ARG A 173 23.13 11.08 -8.45
#